data_AF-A0A6B1G7S5-F1
#
_entry.id   AF-A0A6B1G7S5-F1
#
_cell.length_a   1.000
_cell.length_b   1.000
_cell.length_c   1.000
_cell.angle_alpha   90.00
_cell.angle_beta   90.00
_cell.angle_gamma   90.00
#
_symmetry.space_group_name_H-M   'P 1'
#
loop_
_entity.id
_entity.type
_entity.pdbx_description
1 polymer ?
#
loop_
_entity_poly.entity_id
_entity_poly.type
_entity_poly.pdbx_seq_one_letter_code
_entity_poly.pdbx_strand_id
1 'polypeptide(L)'
;MDTRTETRYAYEPDIVYAPGETLIEWLDERGMTQADLAARMGLSAKHINQIAKGAAPVTTETALGLEQVTRVPAAVWNNLELNYRAYLTRCAELERLAQEVGWLDELPVSELVKRARIAKGTTGAERVREVCSFFGVASVPVWRDIWQQPTAAYRASRAFSKDPGAVAAWLRIGEIEGAKIECEAFSKSALRALLPELRSLTIEADPAVWVPAVRARLRHVGVAFIVEPEIRGTRLNGATQWLGPSKALVQISTRHKRHDIAWFTLFHEIGHLLLHSKKETFINDGDGAGAIEQEADAFASRELIPPEHESVLGQLHSVDDVTQFARSIGIAPGIVVGRLQHMGWWKHAEGNELRWTFNWPSS
;
A
#
# COMPACT_ATOMS: atom_id res chain seq x y z
N MET A 1 -31.33 -11.89 11.99
CA MET A 1 -30.54 -12.23 13.18
C MET A 1 -29.51 -11.14 13.35
N ASP A 2 -29.64 -10.40 14.44
CA ASP A 2 -28.92 -9.17 14.77
C ASP A 2 -27.52 -9.54 15.30
N THR A 3 -26.46 -9.34 14.51
CA THR A 3 -25.08 -9.54 14.96
C THR A 3 -24.60 -8.26 15.62
N ARG A 4 -24.84 -8.14 16.94
CA ARG A 4 -24.15 -7.17 17.79
C ARG A 4 -22.67 -7.50 17.78
N THR A 5 -21.88 -6.64 17.13
CA THR A 5 -20.43 -6.64 17.24
C THR A 5 -20.09 -6.21 18.67
N GLU A 6 -19.85 -7.17 19.57
CA GLU A 6 -19.32 -6.87 20.89
C GLU A 6 -17.96 -6.22 20.74
N THR A 7 -17.88 -4.93 21.06
CA THR A 7 -16.62 -4.20 21.20
C THR A 7 -15.84 -4.84 22.34
N ARG A 8 -14.94 -5.77 22.02
CA ARG A 8 -13.97 -6.29 23.00
C ARG A 8 -13.02 -5.15 23.34
N TYR A 9 -13.10 -4.62 24.56
CA TYR A 9 -12.09 -3.72 25.08
C TYR A 9 -10.76 -4.48 25.14
N ALA A 10 -9.75 -4.00 24.41
CA ALA A 10 -8.41 -4.54 24.50
C ALA A 10 -7.84 -4.22 25.90
N TYR A 11 -7.46 -5.25 26.65
CA TYR A 11 -6.75 -5.08 27.92
C TYR A 11 -5.28 -4.80 27.62
N GLU A 12 -4.93 -3.51 27.58
CA GLU A 12 -3.55 -3.04 27.44
C GLU A 12 -3.20 -2.18 28.67
N PRO A 13 -2.79 -2.81 29.78
CA PRO A 13 -2.45 -2.07 30.99
C PRO A 13 -1.17 -1.25 30.77
N ASP A 14 -1.19 0.01 31.24
CA ASP A 14 -0.03 0.92 31.19
C ASP A 14 1.15 0.43 32.03
N ILE A 15 0.87 -0.43 33.01
CA ILE A 15 1.86 -1.03 33.92
C ILE A 15 1.60 -2.54 33.97
N VAL A 16 2.62 -3.32 33.60
CA VAL A 16 2.63 -4.77 33.77
C VAL A 16 3.64 -5.13 34.84
N TYR A 17 3.14 -5.61 35.98
CA TYR A 17 3.98 -6.07 37.09
C TYR A 17 4.73 -7.33 36.71
N ALA A 18 6.00 -7.42 37.13
CA ALA A 18 6.76 -8.64 36.99
C ALA A 18 6.13 -9.76 37.84
N PRO A 19 6.15 -11.04 37.40
CA PRO A 19 5.68 -12.16 38.22
C PRO A 19 6.39 -12.23 39.58
N GLY A 20 7.65 -11.78 39.61
CA GLY A 20 8.46 -11.66 40.82
C GLY A 20 7.88 -10.72 41.87
N GLU A 21 7.18 -9.67 41.49
CA GLU A 21 6.54 -8.74 42.42
C GLU A 21 5.34 -9.39 43.11
N THR A 22 4.47 -10.06 42.34
CA THR A 22 3.39 -10.88 42.89
C THR A 22 3.91 -11.99 43.80
N LEU A 23 5.06 -12.57 43.47
CA LEU A 23 5.71 -13.57 44.31
C LEU A 23 6.22 -12.97 45.63
N ILE A 24 6.82 -11.78 45.59
CA ILE A 24 7.27 -11.06 46.80
C ILE A 24 6.08 -10.73 47.70
N GLU A 25 4.99 -10.18 47.16
CA GLU A 25 3.78 -9.88 47.92
C GLU A 25 3.23 -11.13 48.62
N TRP A 26 3.15 -12.25 47.90
CA TRP A 26 2.69 -13.52 48.46
C TRP A 26 3.58 -14.03 49.60
N LEU A 27 4.90 -13.84 49.47
CA LEU A 27 5.90 -14.22 50.47
C LEU A 27 5.79 -13.36 51.73
N ASP A 28 5.65 -12.05 51.56
CA ASP A 28 5.54 -11.08 52.65
C ASP A 28 4.28 -11.31 53.50
N GLU A 29 3.13 -11.57 52.87
CA GLU A 29 1.88 -11.94 53.55
C GLU A 29 2.00 -13.15 54.48
N ARG A 30 2.96 -14.05 54.19
CA ARG A 30 3.17 -15.30 54.92
C ARG A 30 4.42 -15.29 55.78
N GLY A 31 5.13 -14.16 55.84
CA GLY A 31 6.40 -14.04 56.55
C GLY A 31 7.45 -15.04 56.06
N MET A 32 7.40 -15.43 54.77
CA MET A 32 8.31 -16.41 54.17
C MET A 32 9.44 -15.68 53.43
N THR A 33 10.69 -16.06 53.65
CA THR A 33 11.80 -15.44 52.91
C THR A 33 11.97 -16.07 51.52
N GLN A 34 12.63 -15.36 50.59
CA GLN A 34 13.03 -15.92 49.30
C GLN A 34 13.93 -17.16 49.45
N ALA A 35 14.73 -17.23 50.52
CA ALA A 35 15.56 -18.39 50.82
C ALA A 35 14.71 -19.61 51.24
N ASP A 36 13.66 -19.40 52.03
CA ASP A 36 12.71 -20.45 52.40
C ASP A 36 11.98 -20.99 51.18
N LEU A 37 11.53 -20.10 50.29
CA LEU A 37 10.91 -20.50 49.03
C LEU A 37 11.88 -21.32 48.16
N ALA A 38 13.12 -20.85 48.02
CA ALA A 38 14.16 -21.54 47.26
C ALA A 38 14.38 -22.96 47.79
N ALA A 39 14.49 -23.12 49.11
CA ALA A 39 14.63 -24.42 49.76
C ALA A 39 13.42 -25.33 49.49
N ARG A 40 12.18 -24.81 49.56
CA ARG A 40 10.95 -25.56 49.29
C ARG A 40 10.80 -25.98 47.82
N MET A 41 11.29 -25.17 46.90
CA MET A 41 11.25 -25.45 45.46
C MET A 41 12.42 -26.31 44.98
N GLY A 42 13.45 -26.53 45.81
CA GLY A 42 14.69 -27.19 45.37
C GLY A 42 15.49 -26.34 44.39
N LEU A 43 15.37 -25.02 44.45
CA LEU A 43 16.05 -24.05 43.58
C LEU A 43 17.10 -23.26 44.38
N SER A 44 18.02 -22.60 43.68
CA SER A 44 18.98 -21.71 44.34
C SER A 44 18.29 -20.40 44.77
N ALA A 45 18.68 -19.86 45.93
CA ALA A 45 18.22 -18.53 46.37
C ALA A 45 18.56 -17.44 45.34
N LYS A 46 19.67 -17.60 44.61
CA LYS A 46 20.04 -16.73 43.49
C LYS A 46 18.97 -16.75 42.40
N HIS A 47 18.47 -17.91 42.01
CA HIS A 47 17.47 -18.03 40.95
C HIS A 47 16.13 -17.41 41.37
N ILE A 48 15.66 -17.67 42.59
CA ILE A 48 14.46 -17.01 43.14
C ILE A 48 14.64 -15.49 43.19
N ASN A 49 15.82 -14.99 43.59
CA ASN A 49 16.09 -13.55 43.57
C ASN A 49 16.06 -12.93 42.16
N GLN A 50 16.50 -13.67 41.14
CA GLN A 50 16.44 -13.21 39.75
C GLN A 50 15.00 -13.20 39.22
N ILE A 51 14.17 -14.18 39.61
CA ILE A 51 12.73 -14.18 39.31
C ILE A 51 12.05 -12.99 40.00
N ALA A 52 12.35 -12.78 41.29
CA ALA A 52 11.82 -11.69 42.09
C ALA A 52 12.11 -10.31 41.48
N LYS A 53 13.28 -10.14 40.86
CA LYS A 53 13.69 -8.93 40.12
C LYS A 53 13.17 -8.86 38.67
N GLY A 54 12.40 -9.84 38.22
CA GLY A 54 11.95 -9.97 36.83
C GLY A 54 13.06 -10.25 35.80
N ALA A 55 14.29 -10.51 36.25
CA ALA A 55 15.45 -10.74 35.39
C ALA A 55 15.49 -12.17 34.84
N ALA A 56 15.14 -13.16 35.65
CA ALA A 56 14.95 -14.54 35.21
C ALA A 56 13.46 -14.82 34.91
N PRO A 57 13.15 -15.61 33.88
CA PRO A 57 11.78 -15.97 33.56
C PRO A 57 11.23 -17.00 34.54
N VAL A 58 9.93 -16.92 34.83
CA VAL A 58 9.19 -18.05 35.39
C VAL A 58 8.91 -19.03 34.25
N THR A 59 9.73 -20.09 34.14
CA THR A 59 9.47 -21.16 33.17
C THR A 59 8.25 -21.99 33.58
N THR A 60 7.76 -22.82 32.66
CA THR A 60 6.67 -23.77 32.92
C THR A 60 6.96 -24.69 34.12
N GLU A 61 8.21 -25.13 34.27
CA GLU A 61 8.65 -25.97 35.38
C GLU A 61 8.67 -25.19 36.70
N THR A 62 9.19 -23.97 36.67
CA THR A 62 9.19 -23.08 37.84
C THR A 62 7.76 -22.75 38.28
N ALA A 63 6.84 -22.51 37.34
CA ALA A 63 5.43 -22.25 37.63
C ALA A 63 4.74 -23.46 38.31
N LEU A 64 5.02 -24.69 37.87
CA LEU A 64 4.54 -25.90 38.53
C LEU A 64 5.10 -26.03 39.95
N GLY A 65 6.39 -25.72 40.14
CA GLY A 65 7.00 -25.67 41.47
C GLY A 65 6.35 -24.62 42.37
N LEU A 66 6.07 -23.44 41.83
CA LEU A 66 5.39 -22.35 42.54
C LEU A 66 3.98 -22.77 42.92
N GLU A 67 3.24 -23.48 42.07
CA GLU A 67 1.90 -23.99 42.41
C GLU A 67 1.92 -24.91 43.63
N GLN A 68 2.91 -25.80 43.73
CA GLN A 68 3.02 -26.71 44.88
C GLN A 68 3.24 -25.95 46.20
N VAL A 69 4.04 -24.87 46.17
CA VAL A 69 4.35 -24.10 47.39
C VAL A 69 3.26 -23.06 47.69
N THR A 70 2.76 -22.37 46.66
CA THR A 70 1.88 -21.21 46.80
C THR A 70 0.40 -21.56 46.77
N ARG A 71 0.05 -22.74 46.23
CA ARG A 71 -1.31 -23.15 45.86
C ARG A 71 -1.99 -22.25 44.84
N VAL A 72 -1.26 -21.30 44.25
CA VAL A 72 -1.70 -20.50 43.11
C VAL A 72 -1.45 -21.32 41.83
N PRO A 73 -2.45 -21.53 40.96
CA PRO A 73 -2.29 -22.37 39.78
C PRO A 73 -1.12 -21.92 38.89
N ALA A 74 -0.35 -22.86 38.36
CA ALA A 74 0.78 -22.59 37.45
C ALA A 74 0.38 -21.76 36.23
N ALA A 75 -0.87 -21.92 35.75
CA ALA A 75 -1.43 -21.11 34.67
C ALA A 75 -1.43 -19.61 34.97
N VAL A 76 -1.64 -19.21 36.23
CA VAL A 76 -1.61 -17.80 36.64
C VAL A 76 -0.18 -17.26 36.50
N TRP A 77 0.82 -17.97 37.02
CA TRP A 77 2.23 -17.59 36.92
C TRP A 77 2.71 -17.50 35.48
N ASN A 78 2.35 -18.46 34.64
CA ASN A 78 2.68 -18.46 33.21
C ASN A 78 2.07 -17.25 32.48
N ASN A 79 0.83 -16.89 32.81
CA ASN A 79 0.16 -15.72 32.20
C ASN A 79 0.81 -14.41 32.65
N LEU A 80 1.19 -14.28 33.92
CA LEU A 80 1.95 -13.13 34.41
C LEU A 80 3.28 -13.00 33.67
N GLU A 81 4.02 -14.10 33.50
CA GLU A 81 5.31 -14.12 32.79
C GLU A 81 5.13 -13.74 31.32
N LEU A 82 4.16 -14.33 30.62
CA LEU A 82 3.87 -14.01 29.23
C LEU A 82 3.59 -12.52 29.04
N ASN A 83 2.70 -11.96 29.87
CA ASN A 83 2.33 -10.55 29.81
C ASN A 83 3.53 -9.64 30.08
N TYR A 84 4.32 -9.95 31.10
CA TYR A 84 5.49 -9.16 31.48
C TYR A 84 6.57 -9.18 30.39
N ARG A 85 6.88 -10.34 29.80
CA ARG A 85 7.87 -10.44 28.71
C ARG A 85 7.40 -9.76 27.43
N ALA A 86 6.11 -9.86 27.12
CA ALA A 86 5.51 -9.12 26.01
C ALA A 86 5.63 -7.60 26.23
N TYR A 87 5.34 -7.12 27.43
CA TYR A 87 5.51 -5.72 27.82
C TYR A 87 6.96 -5.25 27.67
N LEU A 88 7.93 -5.95 28.26
CA LEU A 88 9.36 -5.60 28.14
C LEU A 88 9.82 -5.53 26.68
N THR A 89 9.36 -6.45 25.85
CA THR A 89 9.69 -6.49 24.42
C THR A 89 9.10 -5.29 23.68
N ARG A 90 7.86 -4.88 23.99
CA ARG A 90 7.24 -3.67 23.44
C ARG A 90 7.97 -2.40 23.89
N CYS A 91 8.43 -2.33 25.15
CA CYS A 91 9.24 -1.21 25.65
C CYS A 91 10.58 -1.11 24.90
N ALA A 92 11.31 -2.22 24.79
CA ALA A 92 12.58 -2.25 24.06
C ALA A 92 12.42 -1.91 22.57
N GLU A 93 11.31 -2.34 21.96
CA GLU A 93 10.96 -1.94 20.59
C GLU A 93 10.73 -0.43 20.48
N LEU A 94 9.94 0.17 21.38
CA LEU A 94 9.72 1.63 21.40
C LEU A 94 11.02 2.41 21.57
N GLU A 95 11.89 1.97 22.46
CA GLU A 95 13.20 2.60 22.67
C GLU A 95 14.06 2.55 21.40
N ARG A 96 14.07 1.41 20.69
CA ARG A 96 14.76 1.29 19.40
C ARG A 96 14.14 2.22 18.35
N LEU A 97 12.82 2.22 18.23
CA LEU A 97 12.09 3.05 17.27
C LEU A 97 12.25 4.56 17.56
N ALA A 98 12.43 4.95 18.82
CA ALA A 98 12.70 6.33 19.22
C ALA A 98 14.00 6.87 18.59
N GLN A 99 14.97 6.00 18.30
CA GLN A 99 16.22 6.35 17.62
C GLN A 99 16.03 6.54 16.10
N GLU A 100 14.93 6.04 15.55
CA GLU A 100 14.62 6.06 14.11
C GLU A 100 13.60 7.15 13.73
N VAL A 101 13.22 8.04 14.66
CA VAL A 101 12.20 9.09 14.43
C VAL A 101 12.52 10.00 13.24
N GLY A 102 13.80 10.28 12.98
CA GLY A 102 14.22 11.12 11.85
C GLY A 102 13.85 10.53 10.48
N TRP A 103 13.59 9.22 10.37
CA TRP A 103 13.10 8.61 9.13
C TRP A 103 11.72 9.13 8.71
N LEU A 104 10.91 9.62 9.65
CA LEU A 104 9.60 10.19 9.36
C LEU A 104 9.67 11.43 8.46
N ASP A 105 10.80 12.15 8.47
CA ASP A 105 11.02 13.33 7.63
C ASP A 105 11.23 12.96 6.14
N GLU A 106 11.55 11.69 5.86
CA GLU A 106 11.69 11.17 4.49
C GLU A 106 10.34 10.77 3.86
N LEU A 107 9.22 10.90 4.59
CA LEU A 107 7.92 10.34 4.22
C LEU A 107 6.80 11.39 4.27
N PRO A 108 5.72 11.20 3.48
CA PRO A 108 4.56 12.11 3.48
C PRO A 108 3.63 11.87 4.68
N VAL A 109 4.16 11.86 5.90
CA VAL A 109 3.43 11.46 7.13
C VAL A 109 2.16 12.28 7.34
N SER A 110 2.21 13.59 7.08
CA SER A 110 1.05 14.48 7.22
C SER A 110 -0.08 14.11 6.25
N GLU A 111 0.26 13.73 5.02
CA GLU A 111 -0.70 13.28 4.01
C GLU A 111 -1.28 11.91 4.38
N LEU A 112 -0.46 10.99 4.91
CA LEU A 112 -0.94 9.70 5.40
C LEU A 112 -1.94 9.85 6.55
N VAL A 113 -1.72 10.78 7.49
CA VAL A 113 -2.71 11.11 8.54
C VAL A 113 -3.98 11.68 7.92
N LYS A 114 -3.85 12.64 7.00
CA LYS A 114 -5.00 13.29 6.35
C LYS A 114 -5.89 12.28 5.61
N ARG A 115 -5.27 11.27 4.99
CA ARG A 115 -5.95 10.15 4.31
C ARG A 115 -6.37 9.02 5.26
N ALA A 116 -6.27 9.21 6.57
CA ALA A 116 -6.57 8.21 7.59
C ALA A 116 -5.85 6.85 7.37
N ARG A 117 -4.63 6.89 6.83
CA ARG A 117 -3.77 5.71 6.63
C ARG A 117 -2.97 5.35 7.88
N ILE A 118 -2.74 6.34 8.73
CA ILE A 118 -2.10 6.21 10.05
C ILE A 118 -2.84 7.09 11.06
N ALA A 119 -2.75 6.74 12.34
CA ALA A 119 -3.43 7.48 13.40
C ALA A 119 -2.93 8.93 13.57
N LYS A 120 -3.85 9.87 13.82
CA LYS A 120 -3.52 11.29 14.03
C LYS A 120 -2.78 11.56 15.34
N GLY A 121 -3.07 10.79 16.40
CA GLY A 121 -2.62 11.05 17.77
C GLY A 121 -1.23 10.50 18.14
N THR A 122 -0.64 9.61 17.33
CA THR A 122 0.65 8.98 17.65
C THR A 122 1.81 9.92 17.37
N THR A 123 2.88 9.87 18.17
CA THR A 123 4.09 10.70 17.95
C THR A 123 5.37 9.90 18.23
N GLY A 124 6.52 10.42 17.83
CA GLY A 124 7.82 9.78 18.10
C GLY A 124 7.87 8.32 17.66
N ALA A 125 8.28 7.44 18.56
CA ALA A 125 8.42 5.99 18.32
C ALA A 125 7.11 5.31 17.90
N GLU A 126 5.97 5.70 18.47
CA GLU A 126 4.66 5.15 18.09
C GLU A 126 4.31 5.51 16.65
N ARG A 127 4.66 6.72 16.22
CA ARG A 127 4.47 7.13 14.83
C ARG A 127 5.34 6.32 13.87
N VAL A 128 6.59 6.03 14.24
CA VAL A 128 7.46 5.13 13.45
C VAL A 128 6.83 3.75 13.34
N ARG A 129 6.31 3.17 14.44
CA ARG A 129 5.62 1.87 14.42
C ARG A 129 4.41 1.87 13.48
N GLU A 130 3.55 2.89 13.58
CA GLU A 130 2.36 3.03 12.72
C GLU A 130 2.73 3.07 11.24
N VAL A 131 3.78 3.83 10.90
CA VAL A 131 4.26 3.93 9.52
C VAL A 131 4.87 2.61 9.04
N CYS A 132 5.63 1.90 9.87
CA CYS A 132 6.10 0.55 9.58
C CYS A 132 4.92 -0.41 9.33
N SER A 133 3.88 -0.37 10.16
CA SER A 133 2.65 -1.16 10.01
C SER A 133 1.93 -0.84 8.70
N PHE A 134 1.78 0.45 8.36
CA PHE A 134 1.21 0.89 7.08
C PHE A 134 1.97 0.31 5.88
N PHE A 135 3.30 0.33 5.90
CA PHE A 135 4.14 -0.26 4.86
C PHE A 135 4.24 -1.79 4.93
N GLY A 136 3.72 -2.43 5.99
CA GLY A 136 3.78 -3.89 6.18
C GLY A 136 5.19 -4.41 6.45
N VAL A 137 6.04 -3.62 7.13
CA VAL A 137 7.45 -3.95 7.40
C VAL A 137 7.75 -3.94 8.89
N ALA A 138 8.69 -4.77 9.33
CA ALA A 138 9.02 -4.92 10.76
C ALA A 138 9.97 -3.83 11.29
N SER A 139 10.67 -3.11 10.40
CA SER A 139 11.65 -2.09 10.79
C SER A 139 11.99 -1.14 9.65
N VAL A 140 12.60 0.01 9.97
CA VAL A 140 13.06 0.99 8.98
C VAL A 140 14.13 0.41 8.03
N PRO A 141 15.14 -0.37 8.48
CA PRO A 141 16.05 -1.03 7.55
C PRO A 141 15.34 -1.93 6.53
N VAL A 142 14.34 -2.72 6.96
CA VAL A 142 13.55 -3.57 6.06
C VAL A 142 12.74 -2.70 5.08
N TRP A 143 12.20 -1.56 5.53
CA TRP A 143 11.58 -0.61 4.63
C TRP A 143 12.55 -0.13 3.54
N ARG A 144 13.80 0.18 3.88
CA ARG A 144 14.79 0.59 2.88
C ARG A 144 15.06 -0.51 1.86
N ASP A 145 15.16 -1.76 2.29
CA ASP A 145 15.39 -2.89 1.40
C ASP A 145 14.20 -3.17 0.47
N ILE A 146 12.96 -3.00 0.96
CA ILE A 146 11.75 -3.32 0.20
C ILE A 146 11.22 -2.14 -0.62
N TRP A 147 11.34 -0.90 -0.13
CA TRP A 147 10.69 0.28 -0.72
C TRP A 147 11.67 1.30 -1.26
N GLN A 148 12.93 1.29 -0.80
CA GLN A 148 13.98 2.16 -1.35
C GLN A 148 14.78 1.44 -2.44
N GLN A 149 14.97 0.12 -2.36
CA GLN A 149 15.88 -0.64 -3.24
C GLN A 149 15.31 -1.43 -4.46
N PRO A 150 13.99 -1.57 -4.76
CA PRO A 150 13.60 -2.49 -5.85
C PRO A 150 13.84 -1.97 -7.28
N THR A 151 13.91 -2.94 -8.20
CA THR A 151 13.93 -2.98 -9.69
C THR A 151 14.41 -1.79 -10.54
N ALA A 152 15.01 -2.11 -11.70
CA ALA A 152 15.48 -1.11 -12.67
C ALA A 152 14.39 -0.11 -13.10
N ALA A 153 13.14 -0.55 -13.23
CA ALA A 153 11.98 0.31 -13.53
C ALA A 153 11.65 1.29 -12.38
N TYR A 154 11.67 0.82 -11.13
CA TYR A 154 11.51 1.67 -9.95
C TYR A 154 12.69 2.62 -9.74
N ARG A 155 13.91 2.21 -10.13
CA ARG A 155 15.10 3.09 -10.16
C ARG A 155 15.00 4.17 -11.23
N ALA A 156 14.46 3.86 -12.40
CA ALA A 156 14.25 4.82 -13.48
C ALA A 156 13.28 5.92 -13.03
N SER A 157 12.10 5.56 -12.49
CA SER A 157 11.14 6.54 -11.98
C SER A 157 11.66 7.31 -10.75
N ARG A 158 12.49 6.70 -9.89
CA ARG A 158 13.22 7.41 -8.83
C ARG A 158 14.28 8.39 -9.33
N ALA A 159 14.88 8.17 -10.49
CA ALA A 159 15.82 9.13 -11.08
C ALA A 159 15.11 10.43 -11.48
N PHE A 160 13.80 10.35 -11.77
CA PHE A 160 12.96 11.49 -12.14
C PHE A 160 12.11 12.05 -10.98
N SER A 161 11.75 11.22 -9.98
CA SER A 161 11.04 11.65 -8.77
C SER A 161 11.97 12.13 -7.66
N LYS A 162 11.69 13.31 -7.10
CA LYS A 162 12.50 13.91 -6.01
C LYS A 162 12.14 13.37 -4.63
N ASP A 163 11.07 12.59 -4.50
CA ASP A 163 10.55 12.14 -3.20
C ASP A 163 10.21 10.63 -3.23
N PRO A 164 11.20 9.76 -2.96
CA PRO A 164 11.00 8.31 -2.93
C PRO A 164 9.98 7.87 -1.87
N GLY A 165 9.86 8.60 -0.76
CA GLY A 165 8.89 8.31 0.29
C GLY A 165 7.46 8.53 -0.15
N ALA A 166 7.20 9.62 -0.88
CA ALA A 166 5.90 9.90 -1.49
C ALA A 166 5.49 8.82 -2.50
N VAL A 167 6.42 8.41 -3.37
CA VAL A 167 6.19 7.34 -4.35
C VAL A 167 5.85 6.02 -3.65
N ALA A 168 6.66 5.61 -2.68
CA ALA A 168 6.42 4.38 -1.92
C ALA A 168 5.05 4.41 -1.22
N ALA A 169 4.70 5.53 -0.59
CA ALA A 169 3.41 5.70 0.07
C ALA A 169 2.23 5.59 -0.91
N TRP A 170 2.33 6.21 -2.09
CA TRP A 170 1.26 6.19 -3.09
C TRP A 170 1.04 4.77 -3.65
N LEU A 171 2.11 4.04 -3.95
CA LEU A 171 2.04 2.64 -4.37
C LEU A 171 1.49 1.74 -3.27
N ARG A 172 1.91 1.95 -2.01
CA ARG A 172 1.42 1.17 -0.88
C ARG A 172 -0.07 1.35 -0.65
N ILE A 173 -0.59 2.58 -0.80
CA ILE A 173 -2.04 2.82 -0.78
C ILE A 173 -2.70 1.99 -1.87
N GLY A 174 -2.11 1.96 -3.06
CA GLY A 174 -2.63 1.17 -4.16
C GLY A 174 -2.66 -0.33 -3.89
N GLU A 175 -1.61 -0.88 -3.29
CA GLU A 175 -1.59 -2.29 -2.87
C GLU A 175 -2.70 -2.59 -1.85
N ILE A 176 -2.88 -1.74 -0.85
CA ILE A 176 -3.88 -1.92 0.21
C ILE A 176 -5.29 -1.84 -0.37
N GLU A 177 -5.60 -0.83 -1.19
CA GLU A 177 -6.93 -0.69 -1.79
C GLU A 177 -7.20 -1.72 -2.87
N GLY A 178 -6.20 -2.00 -3.71
CA GLY A 178 -6.26 -3.04 -4.73
C GLY A 178 -6.51 -4.41 -4.12
N ALA A 179 -5.91 -4.72 -2.96
CA ALA A 179 -6.13 -5.98 -2.25
C ALA A 179 -7.60 -6.21 -1.86
N LYS A 180 -8.33 -5.15 -1.48
CA LYS A 180 -9.76 -5.21 -1.11
C LYS A 180 -10.70 -5.52 -2.29
N ILE A 181 -10.26 -5.24 -3.52
CA ILE A 181 -11.07 -5.50 -4.71
C ILE A 181 -11.00 -7.00 -5.03
N GLU A 182 -12.08 -7.73 -4.83
CA GLU A 182 -12.16 -9.11 -5.31
C GLU A 182 -12.04 -9.15 -6.84
N CYS A 183 -11.21 -10.07 -7.35
CA CYS A 183 -11.02 -10.27 -8.78
C CYS A 183 -11.01 -11.77 -9.09
N GLU A 184 -11.34 -12.12 -10.32
CA GLU A 184 -11.11 -13.46 -10.87
C GLU A 184 -9.60 -13.69 -11.11
N ALA A 185 -9.21 -14.87 -11.57
CA ALA A 185 -7.82 -15.14 -11.92
C ALA A 185 -7.41 -14.39 -13.19
N PHE A 186 -6.24 -13.77 -13.18
CA PHE A 186 -5.72 -13.00 -14.29
C PHE A 186 -5.65 -13.83 -15.57
N SER A 187 -6.28 -13.30 -16.63
CA SER A 187 -6.28 -13.91 -17.96
C SER A 187 -5.83 -12.89 -19.00
N LYS A 188 -4.62 -13.12 -19.54
CA LYS A 188 -4.02 -12.29 -20.59
C LYS A 188 -4.89 -12.24 -21.86
N SER A 189 -5.49 -13.36 -22.25
CA SER A 189 -6.37 -13.44 -23.43
C SER A 189 -7.69 -12.71 -23.20
N ALA A 190 -8.30 -12.86 -22.01
CA ALA A 190 -9.54 -12.16 -21.67
C ALA A 190 -9.32 -10.65 -21.56
N LEU A 191 -8.20 -10.21 -20.97
CA LEU A 191 -7.85 -8.79 -20.92
C LEU A 191 -7.68 -8.19 -22.33
N ARG A 192 -7.04 -8.90 -23.27
CA ARG A 192 -6.97 -8.46 -24.68
C ARG A 192 -8.34 -8.35 -25.33
N ALA A 193 -9.21 -9.33 -25.11
CA ALA A 193 -10.57 -9.32 -25.67
C ALA A 193 -11.43 -8.16 -25.11
N LEU A 194 -11.09 -7.65 -23.93
CA LEU A 194 -11.80 -6.57 -23.25
C LEU A 194 -11.40 -5.15 -23.75
N LEU A 195 -10.26 -5.01 -24.41
CA LEU A 195 -9.72 -3.70 -24.84
C LEU A 195 -10.69 -2.86 -25.69
N PRO A 196 -11.40 -3.41 -26.69
CA PRO A 196 -12.35 -2.63 -27.48
C PRO A 196 -13.49 -2.05 -26.66
N GLU A 197 -13.95 -2.79 -25.63
CA GLU A 197 -15.00 -2.33 -24.73
C GLU A 197 -14.49 -1.20 -23.83
N LEU A 198 -13.29 -1.33 -23.25
CA LEU A 198 -12.67 -0.26 -22.46
C LEU A 198 -12.46 1.00 -23.29
N ARG A 199 -12.05 0.85 -24.55
CA ARG A 199 -11.85 1.96 -25.49
C ARG A 199 -13.14 2.72 -25.77
N SER A 200 -14.26 2.01 -25.89
CA SER A 200 -15.58 2.63 -26.10
C SER A 200 -16.02 3.52 -24.92
N LEU A 201 -15.53 3.24 -23.70
CA LEU A 201 -15.85 4.05 -22.51
C LEU A 201 -15.16 5.42 -22.53
N THR A 202 -14.22 5.67 -23.44
CA THR A 202 -13.50 6.95 -23.51
C THR A 202 -14.42 8.14 -23.72
N ILE A 203 -15.58 7.94 -24.36
CA ILE A 203 -16.59 8.98 -24.61
C ILE A 203 -17.32 9.43 -23.33
N GLU A 204 -17.26 8.66 -22.25
CA GLU A 204 -17.90 9.00 -20.98
C GLU A 204 -17.07 10.06 -20.24
N ALA A 205 -17.70 11.21 -20.00
CA ALA A 205 -17.03 12.36 -19.41
C ALA A 205 -17.06 12.36 -17.87
N ASP A 206 -17.98 11.61 -17.24
CA ASP A 206 -18.13 11.56 -15.79
C ASP A 206 -17.31 10.41 -15.16
N PRO A 207 -16.29 10.71 -14.32
CA PRO A 207 -15.55 9.70 -13.57
C PRO A 207 -16.40 8.83 -12.66
N ALA A 208 -17.52 9.36 -12.14
CA ALA A 208 -18.45 8.58 -11.32
C ALA A 208 -19.12 7.46 -12.11
N VAL A 209 -19.11 7.52 -13.44
CA VAL A 209 -19.69 6.53 -14.35
C VAL A 209 -18.61 5.59 -14.89
N TRP A 210 -17.56 6.13 -15.53
CA TRP A 210 -16.59 5.26 -16.22
C TRP A 210 -15.65 4.53 -15.26
N VAL A 211 -15.29 5.11 -14.10
CA VAL A 211 -14.37 4.44 -13.15
C VAL A 211 -14.98 3.14 -12.60
N PRO A 212 -16.24 3.13 -12.10
CA PRO A 212 -16.90 1.88 -11.74
C PRO A 212 -17.06 0.91 -12.91
N ALA A 213 -17.37 1.42 -14.11
CA ALA A 213 -17.55 0.58 -15.30
C ALA A 213 -16.25 -0.13 -15.72
N VAL A 214 -15.12 0.57 -15.72
CA VAL A 214 -13.78 0.02 -15.97
C VAL A 214 -13.41 -0.97 -14.87
N ARG A 215 -13.61 -0.61 -13.60
CA ARG A 215 -13.31 -1.50 -12.46
C ARG A 215 -14.10 -2.80 -12.53
N ALA A 216 -15.40 -2.74 -12.85
CA ALA A 216 -16.26 -3.90 -12.98
C ALA A 216 -15.78 -4.84 -14.10
N ARG A 217 -15.32 -4.30 -15.23
CA ARG A 217 -14.79 -5.08 -16.35
C ARG A 217 -13.44 -5.71 -16.03
N LEU A 218 -12.53 -4.91 -15.48
CA LEU A 218 -11.16 -5.35 -15.18
C LEU A 218 -11.11 -6.42 -14.08
N ARG A 219 -11.99 -6.37 -13.07
CA ARG A 219 -12.01 -7.41 -12.02
C ARG A 219 -12.34 -8.82 -12.56
N HIS A 220 -13.14 -8.93 -13.62
CA HIS A 220 -13.48 -10.21 -14.25
C HIS A 220 -12.32 -10.83 -15.01
N VAL A 221 -11.30 -10.04 -15.36
CA VAL A 221 -10.08 -10.52 -16.03
C VAL A 221 -8.87 -10.54 -15.09
N GLY A 222 -9.11 -10.43 -13.79
CA GLY A 222 -8.10 -10.51 -12.73
C GLY A 222 -7.25 -9.26 -12.53
N VAL A 223 -7.78 -8.09 -12.90
CA VAL A 223 -7.12 -6.79 -12.73
C VAL A 223 -7.92 -5.92 -11.76
N ALA A 224 -7.32 -5.60 -10.61
CA ALA A 224 -7.84 -4.57 -9.72
C ALA A 224 -7.52 -3.20 -10.30
N PHE A 225 -8.55 -2.36 -10.48
CA PHE A 225 -8.37 -1.00 -10.97
C PHE A 225 -8.77 0.03 -9.92
N ILE A 226 -7.83 0.93 -9.65
CA ILE A 226 -8.02 2.03 -8.70
C ILE A 226 -7.59 3.36 -9.33
N VAL A 227 -8.25 4.41 -8.88
CA VAL A 227 -7.86 5.79 -9.13
C VAL A 227 -7.50 6.35 -7.76
N GLU A 228 -6.23 6.72 -7.56
CA GLU A 228 -5.73 7.22 -6.28
C GLU A 228 -5.19 8.64 -6.47
N PRO A 229 -5.66 9.63 -5.69
CA PRO A 229 -5.13 10.98 -5.78
C PRO A 229 -3.61 11.02 -5.60
N GLU A 230 -2.95 11.89 -6.37
CA GLU A 230 -1.50 12.06 -6.24
C GLU A 230 -1.11 12.44 -4.80
N ILE A 231 -0.06 11.82 -4.26
CA ILE A 231 0.67 12.37 -3.11
C ILE A 231 1.71 13.35 -3.65
N ARG A 232 1.68 14.60 -3.18
CA ARG A 232 2.62 15.65 -3.62
C ARG A 232 4.06 15.13 -3.55
N GLY A 233 4.80 15.26 -4.65
CA GLY A 233 6.18 14.76 -4.76
C GLY A 233 6.31 13.48 -5.57
N THR A 234 5.22 12.70 -5.70
CA THR A 234 5.18 11.43 -6.44
C THR A 234 5.45 11.64 -7.93
N ARG A 235 4.73 12.57 -8.58
CA ARG A 235 4.82 12.86 -10.03
C ARG A 235 4.56 11.65 -10.95
N LEU A 236 3.85 10.64 -10.47
CA LEU A 236 3.47 9.49 -11.26
C LEU A 236 2.09 9.67 -11.88
N ASN A 237 1.94 9.17 -13.09
CA ASN A 237 0.67 9.15 -13.81
C ASN A 237 -0.04 7.82 -13.57
N GLY A 238 0.71 6.73 -13.57
CA GLY A 238 0.21 5.39 -13.34
C GLY A 238 1.27 4.46 -12.79
N ALA A 239 0.80 3.32 -12.28
CA ALA A 239 1.64 2.21 -11.90
C ALA A 239 0.90 0.88 -12.11
N THR A 240 1.69 -0.13 -12.42
CA THR A 240 1.24 -1.51 -12.59
C THR A 240 2.02 -2.42 -11.65
N GLN A 241 1.29 -3.21 -10.85
CA GLN A 241 1.84 -4.13 -9.87
C GLN A 241 1.14 -5.49 -9.90
N TRP A 242 1.81 -6.53 -9.44
CA TRP A 242 1.19 -7.83 -9.17
C TRP A 242 0.95 -7.99 -7.67
N LEU A 243 -0.32 -8.08 -7.26
CA LEU A 243 -0.72 -8.28 -5.86
C LEU A 243 -0.66 -9.75 -5.43
N GLY A 244 -0.35 -10.64 -6.36
CA GLY A 244 -0.23 -12.07 -6.17
C GLY A 244 -0.01 -12.78 -7.51
N PRO A 245 0.04 -14.13 -7.52
CA PRO A 245 0.33 -14.90 -8.73
C PRO A 245 -0.75 -14.74 -9.82
N SER A 246 -1.99 -14.45 -9.42
CA SER A 246 -3.15 -14.40 -10.30
C SER A 246 -3.90 -13.06 -10.26
N LYS A 247 -3.39 -12.02 -9.61
CA LYS A 247 -4.07 -10.72 -9.49
C LYS A 247 -3.12 -9.58 -9.80
N ALA A 248 -3.47 -8.79 -10.81
CA ALA A 248 -2.78 -7.57 -11.15
C ALA A 248 -3.48 -6.35 -10.55
N LEU A 249 -2.74 -5.26 -10.40
CA LEU A 249 -3.20 -3.94 -10.01
C LEU A 249 -2.81 -2.95 -11.10
N VAL A 250 -3.78 -2.17 -11.55
CA VAL A 250 -3.56 -0.93 -12.29
C VAL A 250 -4.02 0.23 -11.42
N GLN A 251 -3.10 1.12 -11.12
CA GLN A 251 -3.33 2.32 -10.33
C GLN A 251 -3.03 3.53 -11.21
N ILE A 252 -4.00 4.44 -11.35
CA ILE A 252 -3.77 5.72 -12.04
C ILE A 252 -3.96 6.90 -11.09
N SER A 253 -3.21 7.98 -11.32
CA SER A 253 -3.26 9.18 -10.50
C SER A 253 -4.25 10.21 -11.04
N THR A 254 -4.82 11.01 -10.15
CA THR A 254 -5.69 12.14 -10.54
C THR A 254 -4.90 13.39 -10.92
N ARG A 255 -3.56 13.32 -11.01
CA ARG A 255 -2.65 14.46 -11.23
C ARG A 255 -3.02 15.23 -12.48
N HIS A 256 -3.22 14.52 -13.58
CA HIS A 256 -3.67 15.10 -14.83
C HIS A 256 -5.18 14.96 -14.91
N LYS A 257 -5.87 16.09 -14.79
CA LYS A 257 -7.33 16.11 -14.92
C LYS A 257 -7.78 15.88 -16.37
N ARG A 258 -6.92 16.04 -17.37
CA ARG A 258 -7.31 15.88 -18.78
C ARG A 258 -7.64 14.44 -19.10
N HIS A 259 -8.81 14.22 -19.69
CA HIS A 259 -9.31 12.87 -19.96
C HIS A 259 -8.39 12.08 -20.92
N ASP A 260 -7.80 12.74 -21.92
CA ASP A 260 -6.93 12.08 -22.88
C ASP A 260 -5.66 11.51 -22.24
N ILE A 261 -5.10 12.21 -21.23
CA ILE A 261 -3.97 11.69 -20.46
C ILE A 261 -4.42 10.50 -19.61
N ALA A 262 -5.53 10.63 -18.87
CA ALA A 262 -6.00 9.55 -17.98
C ALA A 262 -6.27 8.24 -18.75
N TRP A 263 -6.90 8.34 -19.93
CA TRP A 263 -7.12 7.19 -20.80
C TRP A 263 -5.81 6.65 -21.39
N PHE A 264 -4.91 7.52 -21.86
CA PHE A 264 -3.60 7.07 -22.34
C PHE A 264 -2.82 6.32 -21.25
N THR A 265 -2.78 6.87 -20.03
CA THR A 265 -2.15 6.23 -18.87
C THR A 265 -2.79 4.87 -18.57
N LEU A 266 -4.12 4.77 -18.51
CA LEU A 266 -4.79 3.48 -18.28
C LEU A 266 -4.38 2.41 -19.31
N PHE A 267 -4.40 2.76 -20.60
CA PHE A 267 -4.01 1.82 -21.67
C PHE A 267 -2.51 1.50 -21.64
N HIS A 268 -1.66 2.44 -21.24
CA HIS A 268 -0.23 2.24 -21.04
C HIS A 268 0.02 1.23 -19.90
N GLU A 269 -0.64 1.38 -18.75
CA GLU A 269 -0.56 0.43 -17.63
C GLU A 269 -1.06 -0.97 -18.03
N ILE A 270 -2.16 -1.05 -18.81
CA ILE A 270 -2.62 -2.32 -19.38
C ILE A 270 -1.58 -2.90 -20.35
N GLY A 271 -0.86 -2.06 -21.10
CA GLY A 271 0.26 -2.44 -21.94
C GLY A 271 1.35 -3.18 -21.14
N HIS A 272 1.72 -2.68 -19.96
CA HIS A 272 2.66 -3.40 -19.10
C HIS A 272 2.18 -4.80 -18.72
N LEU A 273 0.90 -4.97 -18.39
CA LEU A 273 0.34 -6.29 -18.07
C LEU A 273 0.34 -7.26 -19.26
N LEU A 274 0.19 -6.73 -20.48
CA LEU A 274 0.05 -7.53 -21.70
C LEU A 274 1.38 -7.79 -22.42
N LEU A 275 2.39 -6.94 -22.25
CA LEU A 275 3.66 -7.06 -22.96
C LEU A 275 4.78 -7.58 -22.06
N HIS A 276 4.77 -7.23 -20.77
CA HIS A 276 5.92 -7.44 -19.91
C HIS A 276 5.69 -8.52 -18.84
N SER A 277 6.77 -8.90 -18.13
CA SER A 277 6.76 -10.05 -17.23
C SER A 277 6.17 -9.74 -15.85
N LYS A 278 5.66 -10.76 -15.14
CA LYS A 278 5.07 -10.60 -13.79
C LYS A 278 6.08 -10.24 -12.69
N LYS A 279 7.39 -10.32 -12.95
CA LYS A 279 8.44 -10.12 -11.93
C LYS A 279 8.79 -8.65 -11.72
N GLU A 280 8.17 -7.75 -12.47
CA GLU A 280 8.53 -6.34 -12.54
C GLU A 280 7.34 -5.49 -12.12
N THR A 281 7.59 -4.55 -11.20
CA THR A 281 6.70 -3.41 -10.92
C THR A 281 7.04 -2.31 -11.92
N PHE A 282 6.04 -1.82 -12.64
CA PHE A 282 6.20 -0.77 -13.65
C PHE A 282 5.56 0.53 -13.18
N ILE A 283 6.21 1.66 -13.48
CA ILE A 283 5.84 2.98 -12.99
C ILE A 283 6.06 4.00 -14.10
N ASN A 284 5.00 4.71 -14.48
CA ASN A 284 5.03 5.75 -15.51
C ASN A 284 5.04 7.16 -14.89
N ASP A 285 6.09 7.94 -15.18
CA ASP A 285 6.30 9.33 -14.77
C ASP A 285 6.07 10.38 -15.88
N GLY A 286 5.85 9.93 -17.12
CA GLY A 286 5.54 10.77 -18.29
C GLY A 286 6.70 11.04 -19.25
N ASP A 287 7.94 10.61 -18.97
CA ASP A 287 9.12 10.82 -19.83
C ASP A 287 9.91 9.49 -20.03
N GLY A 288 9.41 8.63 -20.93
CA GLY A 288 9.91 7.25 -21.13
C GLY A 288 11.29 7.13 -21.78
N ALA A 289 12.34 6.92 -20.97
CA ALA A 289 13.72 6.73 -21.45
C ALA A 289 14.14 5.24 -21.67
N GLY A 290 13.22 4.28 -21.67
CA GLY A 290 13.52 2.84 -21.81
C GLY A 290 12.68 2.12 -22.85
N ALA A 291 13.20 1.01 -23.41
CA ALA A 291 12.51 0.20 -24.43
C ALA A 291 11.14 -0.32 -23.95
N ILE A 292 11.04 -0.72 -22.68
CA ILE A 292 9.79 -1.18 -22.04
C ILE A 292 8.73 -0.07 -22.02
N GLU A 293 9.10 1.15 -21.66
CA GLU A 293 8.19 2.31 -21.64
C GLU A 293 7.75 2.66 -23.06
N GLN A 294 8.67 2.62 -24.04
CA GLN A 294 8.35 2.85 -25.45
C GLN A 294 7.39 1.79 -26.01
N GLU A 295 7.53 0.53 -25.60
CA GLU A 295 6.60 -0.55 -25.96
C GLU A 295 5.20 -0.32 -25.37
N ALA A 296 5.11 0.10 -24.11
CA ALA A 296 3.84 0.44 -23.46
C ALA A 296 3.18 1.69 -24.08
N ASP A 297 3.96 2.72 -24.42
CA ASP A 297 3.47 3.92 -25.12
C ASP A 297 2.96 3.60 -26.53
N ALA A 298 3.71 2.78 -27.27
CA ALA A 298 3.30 2.32 -28.60
C ALA A 298 2.04 1.45 -28.52
N PHE A 299 1.92 0.61 -27.49
CA PHE A 299 0.72 -0.17 -27.22
C PHE A 299 -0.48 0.73 -26.96
N ALA A 300 -0.38 1.65 -25.99
CA ALA A 300 -1.48 2.57 -25.66
C ALA A 300 -1.91 3.40 -26.87
N SER A 301 -0.93 3.83 -27.67
CA SER A 301 -1.17 4.55 -28.91
C SER A 301 -2.04 3.80 -29.90
N ARG A 302 -1.66 2.56 -30.20
CA ARG A 302 -2.32 1.72 -31.19
C ARG A 302 -3.64 1.18 -30.70
N GLU A 303 -3.79 0.92 -29.40
CA GLU A 303 -5.08 0.48 -28.87
C GLU A 303 -6.11 1.61 -28.92
N LEU A 304 -5.74 2.83 -28.52
CA LEU A 304 -6.66 3.97 -28.54
C LEU A 304 -7.03 4.39 -29.96
N ILE A 305 -6.06 4.44 -30.88
CA ILE A 305 -6.27 4.73 -32.30
C ILE A 305 -5.63 3.59 -33.11
N PRO A 306 -6.42 2.58 -33.52
CA PRO A 306 -5.95 1.44 -34.27
C PRO A 306 -5.18 1.79 -35.55
N PRO A 307 -4.14 1.01 -35.92
CA PRO A 307 -3.29 1.29 -37.09
C PRO A 307 -4.05 1.50 -38.40
N GLU A 308 -5.19 0.83 -38.59
CA GLU A 308 -6.05 1.01 -39.77
C GLU A 308 -6.59 2.45 -39.92
N HIS A 309 -6.61 3.22 -38.84
CA HIS A 309 -7.06 4.61 -38.82
C HIS A 309 -5.92 5.63 -38.83
N GLU A 310 -4.66 5.21 -38.68
CA GLU A 310 -3.50 6.13 -38.61
C GLU A 310 -3.34 7.00 -39.86
N SER A 311 -3.63 6.44 -41.04
CA SER A 311 -3.53 7.17 -42.33
C SER A 311 -4.47 8.38 -42.44
N VAL A 312 -5.57 8.38 -41.67
CA VAL A 312 -6.56 9.47 -41.67
C VAL A 312 -6.09 10.64 -40.81
N LEU A 313 -5.25 10.40 -39.80
CA LEU A 313 -4.81 11.43 -38.85
C LEU A 313 -4.15 12.63 -39.55
N GLY A 314 -3.39 12.39 -40.62
CA GLY A 314 -2.67 13.44 -41.36
C GLY A 314 -3.58 14.37 -42.15
N GLN A 315 -4.87 14.02 -42.27
CA GLN A 315 -5.89 14.75 -43.01
C GLN A 315 -6.77 15.60 -42.08
N LEU A 316 -6.58 15.48 -40.75
CA LEU A 316 -7.38 16.20 -39.75
C LEU A 316 -6.78 17.60 -39.55
N HIS A 317 -7.39 18.61 -40.17
CA HIS A 317 -6.88 19.98 -40.16
C HIS A 317 -7.76 20.94 -39.36
N SER A 318 -8.92 20.48 -38.91
CA SER A 318 -9.88 21.26 -38.13
C SER A 318 -10.47 20.46 -36.97
N VAL A 319 -11.07 21.20 -36.03
CA VAL A 319 -11.79 20.64 -34.87
C VAL A 319 -12.98 19.78 -35.32
N ASP A 320 -13.61 20.13 -36.44
CA ASP A 320 -14.71 19.37 -37.03
C ASP A 320 -14.23 18.03 -37.59
N ASP A 321 -13.10 18.02 -38.32
CA ASP A 321 -12.48 16.79 -38.83
C ASP A 321 -12.18 15.82 -37.68
N VAL A 322 -11.58 16.34 -36.60
CA VAL A 322 -11.25 15.56 -35.40
C VAL A 322 -12.52 15.01 -34.74
N THR A 323 -13.57 15.83 -34.62
CA THR A 323 -14.84 15.42 -34.01
C THR A 323 -15.53 14.33 -34.84
N GLN A 324 -15.55 14.48 -36.17
CA GLN A 324 -16.15 13.49 -37.07
C GLN A 324 -15.36 12.18 -37.05
N PHE A 325 -14.04 12.25 -37.10
CA PHE A 325 -13.17 11.08 -37.03
C PHE A 325 -13.28 10.34 -35.69
N ALA A 326 -13.26 11.05 -34.57
CA ALA A 326 -13.40 10.43 -33.26
C ALA A 326 -14.75 9.71 -33.10
N ARG A 327 -15.83 10.31 -33.63
CA ARG A 327 -17.15 9.67 -33.69
C ARG A 327 -17.16 8.42 -34.57
N SER A 328 -16.46 8.42 -35.71
CA SER A 328 -16.46 7.27 -36.63
C SER A 328 -15.74 6.05 -36.06
N ILE A 329 -14.77 6.25 -35.17
CA ILE A 329 -14.04 5.18 -34.48
C ILE A 329 -14.50 4.93 -33.03
N GLY A 330 -15.48 5.70 -32.55
CA GLY A 330 -16.12 5.50 -31.25
C GLY A 330 -15.29 5.87 -30.03
N ILE A 331 -14.47 6.93 -30.11
CA ILE A 331 -13.65 7.41 -28.98
C ILE A 331 -13.87 8.89 -28.66
N ALA A 332 -13.37 9.34 -27.51
CA ALA A 332 -13.36 10.76 -27.18
C ALA A 332 -12.48 11.59 -28.13
N PRO A 333 -12.98 12.73 -28.64
CA PRO A 333 -12.23 13.56 -29.61
C PRO A 333 -10.93 14.13 -29.03
N GLY A 334 -10.86 14.40 -27.73
CA GLY A 334 -9.63 14.89 -27.13
C GLY A 334 -8.48 13.88 -27.12
N ILE A 335 -8.76 12.57 -27.25
CA ILE A 335 -7.71 11.54 -27.43
C ILE A 335 -7.04 11.72 -28.80
N VAL A 336 -7.83 11.99 -29.84
CA VAL A 336 -7.31 12.29 -31.18
C VAL A 336 -6.49 13.59 -31.16
N VAL A 337 -6.99 14.64 -30.50
CA VAL A 337 -6.21 15.88 -30.31
C VAL A 337 -4.88 15.60 -29.60
N GLY A 338 -4.91 14.79 -28.53
CA GLY A 338 -3.71 14.38 -27.80
C GLY A 338 -2.68 13.71 -28.71
N ARG A 339 -3.13 12.78 -29.58
CA ARG A 339 -2.28 12.12 -30.59
C ARG A 339 -1.67 13.13 -31.57
N LEU A 340 -2.49 14.01 -32.16
CA LEU A 340 -2.03 14.99 -33.15
C LEU A 340 -1.02 15.98 -32.56
N GLN A 341 -1.25 16.43 -31.31
CA GLN A 341 -0.32 17.29 -30.60
C GLN A 341 0.99 16.57 -30.26
N HIS A 342 0.93 15.31 -29.84
CA HIS A 342 2.13 14.51 -29.55
C HIS A 342 2.99 14.27 -30.80
N MET A 343 2.37 14.08 -31.97
CA MET A 343 3.05 13.95 -33.25
C MET A 343 3.58 15.29 -33.81
N GLY A 344 3.27 16.42 -33.16
CA GLY A 344 3.64 17.75 -33.60
C GLY A 344 2.88 18.25 -34.84
N TRP A 345 1.80 17.56 -35.23
CA TRP A 345 0.96 17.95 -36.37
C TRP A 345 0.02 19.09 -36.00
N TRP A 346 -0.38 19.14 -34.74
CA TRP A 346 -1.13 20.25 -34.15
C TRP A 346 -0.29 20.91 -33.05
N LYS A 347 -0.38 22.22 -32.93
CA LYS A 347 0.23 22.97 -31.83
C LYS A 347 -0.48 22.63 -30.53
N HIS A 348 0.22 22.74 -29.40
CA HIS A 348 -0.35 22.48 -28.08
C HIS A 348 -1.59 23.32 -27.73
N ALA A 349 -1.82 24.44 -28.41
CA ALA A 349 -3.00 25.28 -28.22
C ALA A 349 -4.23 24.83 -29.04
N GLU A 350 -4.04 24.06 -30.11
CA GLU A 350 -5.08 23.71 -31.07
C GLU A 350 -5.93 22.53 -30.56
N GLY A 351 -7.26 22.62 -30.66
CA GLY A 351 -8.20 21.55 -30.30
C GLY A 351 -8.40 21.32 -28.81
N ASN A 352 -7.86 22.21 -27.95
CA ASN A 352 -8.00 22.06 -26.49
C ASN A 352 -9.44 22.18 -25.99
N GLU A 353 -10.34 22.78 -26.77
CA GLU A 353 -11.78 22.79 -26.52
C GLU A 353 -12.40 21.39 -26.53
N LEU A 354 -11.77 20.43 -27.22
CA LEU A 354 -12.17 19.01 -27.22
C LEU A 354 -11.55 18.23 -26.06
N ARG A 355 -10.70 18.88 -25.23
CA ARG A 355 -9.97 18.27 -24.11
C ARG A 355 -10.51 18.73 -22.78
N TRP A 356 -11.58 18.07 -22.34
CA TRP A 356 -12.15 18.34 -21.02
C TRP A 356 -11.31 17.72 -19.90
N THR A 357 -11.55 18.27 -18.71
CA THR A 357 -10.97 17.79 -17.46
C THR A 357 -11.99 17.04 -16.62
N PHE A 358 -11.58 15.94 -16.00
CA PHE A 358 -12.34 15.21 -15.02
C PHE A 358 -12.47 15.97 -13.70
N ASN A 359 -13.70 16.00 -13.19
CA ASN A 359 -13.99 16.34 -11.81
C ASN A 359 -13.96 15.05 -11.00
N TRP A 360 -12.77 14.68 -10.52
CA TRP A 360 -12.62 13.49 -9.69
C TRP A 360 -13.47 13.61 -8.42
N PRO A 361 -14.24 12.58 -8.04
CA PRO A 361 -14.96 12.59 -6.77
C PRO A 361 -13.96 12.79 -5.62
N SER A 362 -14.35 13.60 -4.64
CA SER A 362 -13.54 13.79 -3.43
C SER A 362 -13.45 12.46 -2.69
N SER A 363 -12.22 12.02 -2.41
CA SER A 363 -11.92 10.77 -1.71
C SER A 363 -12.40 10.76 -0.27
#